data_AF-A0A2V8WNE7-F1
#
_entry.id   AF-A0A2V8WNE7-F1
#
_cell.length_a   1.000
_cell.length_b   1.000
_cell.length_c   1.000
_cell.angle_alpha   90.00
_cell.angle_beta   90.00
_cell.angle_gamma   90.00
#
_symmetry.space_group_name_H-M   'P 1'
#
loop_
_entity.id
_entity.type
_entity.pdbx_description
1 polymer ?
#
loop_
_entity_poly.entity_id
_entity_poly.type
_entity_poly.pdbx_seq_one_letter_code
_entity_poly.pdbx_strand_id
1 'polypeptide(L)'
;MKPTIQPMRAREAKDLLVAQTAEQAALEGVPLSDLEKRMMYFTESGYVPEDPLKLNDEFEAEYDTDEYEVKISRLLRHAYYRLRKENDAARKNWDLAIRCLRRGDHYLMVMWDLAPPGERSPGDSLKLLASSLGIIALAFVVFFIAEKLGPQWRWLQETSQAHWHVLFGIFITIVLAGFFFPRRVGIAVGWLAERTFRFFGPKEDEKDTE
;
A
#
# COMPACT_ATOMS: atom_id res chain seq x y z
N MET A 1 34.80 -32.89 3.44
CA MET A 1 33.63 -32.99 2.55
C MET A 1 32.98 -31.61 2.48
N LYS A 2 32.88 -31.01 1.29
CA LYS A 2 32.10 -29.77 1.10
C LYS A 2 30.61 -30.14 1.22
N PRO A 3 29.81 -29.46 2.05
CA PRO A 3 28.37 -29.71 2.06
C PRO A 3 27.81 -29.28 0.71
N THR A 4 27.41 -30.25 -0.11
CA THR A 4 26.68 -30.00 -1.35
C THR A 4 25.29 -29.53 -0.94
N ILE A 5 25.06 -28.21 -0.95
CA ILE A 5 23.73 -27.64 -0.73
C ILE A 5 22.85 -28.16 -1.86
N GLN A 6 21.95 -29.09 -1.55
CA GLN A 6 20.95 -29.58 -2.49
C GLN A 6 20.10 -28.38 -2.96
N PRO A 7 19.96 -28.15 -4.27
CA PRO A 7 19.08 -27.10 -4.76
C PRO A 7 17.63 -27.45 -4.39
N MET A 8 16.92 -26.52 -3.76
CA MET A 8 15.50 -26.65 -3.44
C MET A 8 14.70 -26.98 -4.70
N ARG A 9 13.75 -27.92 -4.59
CA ARG A 9 12.87 -28.31 -5.72
C ARG A 9 11.64 -27.42 -5.79
N ALA A 10 11.05 -27.26 -6.97
CA ALA A 10 9.87 -26.40 -7.15
C ALA A 10 8.68 -26.81 -6.26
N ARG A 11 8.43 -28.12 -6.12
CA ARG A 11 7.39 -28.64 -5.21
C ARG A 11 7.65 -28.24 -3.75
N GLU A 12 8.87 -28.43 -3.27
CA GLU A 12 9.28 -28.06 -1.91
C GLU A 12 9.16 -26.55 -1.68
N ALA A 13 9.52 -25.74 -2.68
CA ALA A 13 9.34 -24.29 -2.62
C ALA A 13 7.85 -23.89 -2.51
N LYS A 14 6.97 -24.53 -3.29
CA LYS A 14 5.51 -24.29 -3.20
C LYS A 14 4.96 -24.73 -1.84
N ASP A 15 5.32 -25.94 -1.38
CA ASP A 15 4.90 -26.46 -0.08
C ASP A 15 5.26 -25.49 1.05
N LEU A 16 6.47 -24.94 1.02
CA LEU A 16 6.92 -23.95 2.00
C LEU A 16 6.06 -22.68 1.97
N LEU A 17 5.84 -22.11 0.79
CA LEU A 17 5.12 -20.85 0.64
C LEU A 17 3.63 -20.99 0.97
N VAL A 18 3.00 -22.10 0.57
CA VAL A 18 1.62 -22.42 0.93
C VAL A 18 1.47 -22.62 2.44
N ALA A 19 2.39 -23.37 3.08
CA ALA A 19 2.35 -23.58 4.52
C ALA A 19 2.47 -22.26 5.30
N GLN A 20 3.40 -21.39 4.90
CA GLN A 20 3.58 -20.09 5.54
C GLN A 20 2.39 -19.15 5.31
N THR A 21 1.77 -19.20 4.13
CA THR A 21 0.56 -18.43 3.83
C THR A 21 -0.62 -18.90 4.67
N ALA A 22 -0.80 -20.22 4.80
CA ALA A 22 -1.85 -20.80 5.63
C ALA A 22 -1.66 -20.48 7.12
N GLU A 23 -0.42 -20.51 7.60
CA GLU A 23 -0.09 -20.10 8.96
C GLU A 23 -0.42 -18.62 9.19
N GLN A 24 -0.05 -17.75 8.24
CA GLN A 24 -0.36 -16.33 8.34
C GLN A 24 -1.87 -16.05 8.25
N ALA A 25 -2.60 -16.76 7.40
CA ALA A 25 -4.06 -16.66 7.32
C ALA A 25 -4.72 -17.02 8.67
N ALA A 26 -4.25 -18.08 9.33
CA ALA A 26 -4.71 -18.45 10.66
C ALA A 26 -4.42 -17.37 11.72
N LEU A 27 -3.23 -16.74 11.68
CA LEU A 27 -2.89 -15.64 12.58
C LEU A 27 -3.77 -14.40 12.38
N GLU A 28 -4.17 -14.13 11.14
CA GLU A 28 -5.00 -12.96 10.79
C GLU A 28 -6.50 -13.24 10.88
N GLY A 29 -6.90 -14.49 11.16
CA GLY A 29 -8.31 -14.90 11.15
C GLY A 29 -8.94 -14.83 9.76
N VAL A 30 -8.14 -14.88 8.70
CA VAL A 30 -8.60 -14.89 7.31
C VAL A 30 -8.83 -16.34 6.89
N PRO A 31 -10.03 -16.72 6.41
CA PRO A 31 -10.26 -18.08 5.93
C PRO A 31 -9.41 -18.34 4.69
N LEU A 32 -8.81 -19.54 4.60
CA LEU A 32 -8.08 -20.00 3.42
C LEU A 32 -8.57 -21.39 3.06
N SER A 33 -9.35 -21.49 1.99
CA SER A 33 -9.98 -22.74 1.56
C SER A 33 -8.97 -23.71 0.95
N ASP A 34 -9.36 -24.98 0.82
CA ASP A 34 -8.50 -25.97 0.18
C ASP A 34 -8.41 -25.76 -1.33
N LEU A 35 -9.46 -25.21 -1.97
CA LEU A 35 -9.41 -24.81 -3.38
C LEU A 35 -8.42 -23.67 -3.61
N GLU A 36 -8.41 -22.65 -2.74
CA GLU A 36 -7.43 -21.56 -2.78
C GLU A 36 -5.99 -22.09 -2.62
N LYS A 37 -5.76 -23.00 -1.66
CA LYS A 37 -4.43 -23.64 -1.49
C LYS A 37 -4.03 -24.45 -2.72
N ARG A 38 -4.95 -25.18 -3.35
CA ARG A 38 -4.69 -25.92 -4.58
C ARG A 38 -4.33 -24.98 -5.73
N MET A 39 -5.03 -23.86 -5.87
CA MET A 39 -4.70 -22.84 -6.87
C MET A 39 -3.31 -22.22 -6.66
N MET A 40 -2.83 -22.09 -5.43
CA MET A 40 -1.45 -21.68 -5.18
C MET A 40 -0.40 -22.65 -5.78
N TYR A 41 -0.75 -23.92 -6.02
CA TYR A 41 0.11 -24.88 -6.70
C TYR A 41 0.09 -24.78 -8.23
N PHE A 42 -0.83 -24.01 -8.81
CA PHE A 42 -1.03 -23.91 -10.26
C PHE A 42 0.27 -23.53 -11.00
N THR A 43 0.45 -24.14 -12.17
CA THR A 43 1.60 -23.96 -13.05
C THR A 43 1.15 -24.30 -14.46
N GLU A 44 1.42 -23.41 -15.43
CA GLU A 44 1.04 -23.66 -16.83
C GLU A 44 1.94 -24.76 -17.43
N SER A 45 3.21 -24.77 -17.02
CA SER A 45 4.19 -25.78 -17.42
C SER A 45 4.80 -26.48 -16.22
N GLY A 46 5.01 -27.80 -16.31
CA GLY A 46 5.68 -28.61 -15.29
C GLY A 46 4.80 -29.66 -14.61
N TYR A 47 5.18 -30.05 -13.39
CA TYR A 47 4.41 -31.02 -12.59
C TYR A 47 3.14 -30.37 -12.05
N VAL A 48 1.99 -30.82 -12.55
CA VAL A 48 0.67 -30.41 -12.07
C VAL A 48 0.07 -31.58 -11.27
N PRO A 49 -0.26 -31.39 -9.97
CA PRO A 49 -0.81 -32.46 -9.14
C PRO A 49 -2.16 -32.98 -9.62
N GLU A 50 -2.93 -32.11 -10.27
CA GLU A 50 -4.27 -32.37 -10.81
C GLU A 50 -4.42 -31.72 -12.19
N ASP A 51 -5.55 -31.94 -12.85
CA ASP A 51 -5.81 -31.33 -14.15
C ASP A 51 -5.97 -29.80 -14.01
N PRO A 52 -5.05 -28.99 -14.58
CA PRO A 52 -5.09 -27.54 -14.39
C PRO A 52 -6.33 -26.89 -15.01
N LEU A 53 -6.90 -27.45 -16.08
CA LEU A 53 -8.12 -26.91 -16.70
C LEU A 53 -9.32 -27.08 -15.77
N LYS A 54 -9.49 -28.29 -15.24
CA LYS A 54 -10.57 -28.60 -14.30
C LYS A 54 -10.46 -27.81 -13.01
N LEU A 55 -9.24 -27.66 -12.48
CA LEU A 55 -9.00 -26.85 -11.28
C LEU A 55 -9.37 -25.38 -11.53
N ASN A 56 -8.97 -24.83 -12.68
CA ASN A 56 -9.31 -23.46 -13.04
C ASN A 56 -10.83 -23.28 -13.20
N ASP A 57 -11.52 -24.22 -13.85
CA ASP A 57 -12.99 -24.17 -13.99
C ASP A 57 -13.71 -24.23 -12.63
N GLU A 58 -13.22 -25.06 -11.69
CA GLU A 58 -13.74 -25.12 -10.32
C GLU A 58 -13.52 -23.79 -9.58
N PHE A 59 -12.34 -23.19 -9.77
CA PHE A 59 -11.97 -21.92 -9.14
C PHE A 59 -12.80 -20.74 -9.66
N GLU A 60 -12.89 -20.56 -10.97
CA GLU A 60 -13.65 -19.47 -11.62
C GLU A 60 -15.16 -19.54 -11.35
N ALA A 61 -15.68 -20.72 -10.98
CA ALA A 61 -17.08 -20.88 -10.58
C ALA A 61 -17.37 -20.30 -9.18
N GLU A 62 -16.38 -20.23 -8.30
CA GLU A 62 -16.55 -19.89 -6.87
C GLU A 62 -15.86 -18.58 -6.46
N TYR A 63 -14.81 -18.16 -7.17
CA TYR A 63 -13.94 -17.07 -6.76
C TYR A 63 -13.76 -16.02 -7.85
N ASP A 64 -13.61 -14.77 -7.42
CA ASP A 64 -13.09 -13.69 -8.25
C ASP A 64 -11.56 -13.69 -8.19
N THR A 65 -10.93 -13.74 -9.37
CA THR A 65 -9.48 -13.87 -9.51
C THR A 65 -8.72 -12.68 -8.93
N ASP A 66 -9.21 -11.45 -9.12
CA ASP A 66 -8.55 -10.25 -8.60
C ASP A 66 -8.62 -10.22 -7.06
N GLU A 67 -9.78 -10.53 -6.48
CA GLU A 67 -9.93 -10.60 -5.02
C GLU A 67 -9.04 -11.67 -4.39
N TYR A 68 -8.97 -12.84 -5.01
CA TYR A 68 -8.10 -13.93 -4.57
C TYR A 68 -6.62 -13.55 -4.65
N GLU A 69 -6.16 -13.00 -5.77
CA GLU A 69 -4.75 -12.64 -5.94
C GLU A 69 -4.31 -11.58 -4.92
N VAL A 70 -5.16 -10.56 -4.69
CA VAL A 70 -4.92 -9.55 -3.66
C VAL A 70 -4.86 -10.16 -2.26
N LYS A 71 -5.79 -11.07 -1.95
CA LYS A 71 -5.83 -11.77 -0.67
C LYS A 71 -4.54 -12.57 -0.42
N ILE A 72 -4.13 -13.41 -1.37
CA ILE A 72 -2.93 -14.24 -1.22
C ILE A 72 -1.65 -13.39 -1.21
N SER A 73 -1.57 -12.35 -2.05
CA SER A 73 -0.43 -11.43 -2.08
C SER A 73 -0.18 -10.78 -0.71
N ARG A 74 -1.25 -10.26 -0.08
CA ARG A 74 -1.20 -9.69 1.27
C ARG A 74 -0.69 -10.71 2.30
N LEU A 75 -1.26 -11.91 2.30
CA LEU A 75 -0.86 -12.97 3.24
C LEU A 75 0.61 -13.39 3.05
N LEU A 76 1.07 -13.55 1.80
CA LEU A 76 2.47 -13.87 1.50
C LEU A 76 3.42 -12.78 2.04
N ARG A 77 3.07 -11.51 1.86
CA ARG A 77 3.89 -10.39 2.33
C ARG A 77 3.94 -10.31 3.84
N HIS A 78 2.79 -10.42 4.50
CA HIS A 78 2.74 -10.45 5.96
C HIS A 78 3.52 -11.64 6.54
N ALA A 79 3.41 -12.82 5.93
CA ALA A 79 4.20 -13.99 6.32
C ALA A 79 5.71 -13.72 6.19
N TYR A 80 6.15 -13.14 5.07
CA TYR A 80 7.54 -12.77 4.86
C TYR A 80 8.04 -11.72 5.87
N TYR A 81 7.25 -10.68 6.14
CA TYR A 81 7.61 -9.64 7.12
C TYR A 81 7.75 -10.22 8.54
N ARG A 82 6.84 -11.11 8.93
CA ARG A 82 6.92 -11.86 10.19
C ARG A 82 8.20 -12.68 10.27
N LEU A 83 8.46 -13.53 9.27
CA LEU A 83 9.67 -14.36 9.21
C LEU A 83 10.95 -13.52 9.27
N ARG A 84 11.00 -12.39 8.57
CA ARG A 84 12.14 -11.47 8.60
C ARG A 84 12.42 -10.93 10.01
N LYS A 85 11.38 -10.73 10.83
CA LYS A 85 11.51 -10.23 12.19
C LYS A 85 11.87 -11.32 13.20
N GLU A 86 11.35 -12.53 12.99
CA GLU A 86 11.38 -13.60 14.00
C GLU A 86 12.45 -14.66 13.74
N ASN A 87 12.73 -15.01 12.48
CA ASN A 87 13.59 -16.15 12.15
C ASN A 87 14.34 -15.94 10.82
N ASP A 88 15.60 -15.51 10.92
CA ASP A 88 16.46 -15.27 9.75
C ASP A 88 16.74 -16.54 8.93
N ALA A 89 16.78 -17.72 9.55
CA ALA A 89 16.96 -18.98 8.83
C ALA A 89 15.73 -19.33 7.98
N ALA A 90 14.52 -19.16 8.53
CA ALA A 90 13.28 -19.34 7.79
C ALA A 90 13.13 -18.32 6.65
N ARG A 91 13.50 -17.06 6.89
CA ARG A 91 13.55 -16.02 5.85
C ARG A 91 14.55 -16.36 4.73
N LYS A 92 15.71 -16.95 5.05
CA LYS A 92 16.65 -17.45 4.02
C LYS A 92 16.07 -18.61 3.21
N ASN A 93 15.30 -19.50 3.84
CA ASN A 93 14.60 -20.57 3.12
C ASN A 93 13.50 -20.03 2.21
N TRP A 94 12.77 -18.99 2.64
CA TRP A 94 11.84 -18.25 1.78
C TRP A 94 12.55 -17.68 0.55
N ASP A 95 13.69 -17.01 0.74
CA ASP A 95 14.48 -16.45 -0.37
C ASP A 95 14.99 -17.54 -1.34
N LEU A 96 15.23 -18.76 -0.85
CA LEU A 96 15.53 -19.92 -1.70
C LEU A 96 14.31 -20.39 -2.49
N ALA A 97 13.13 -20.42 -1.86
CA ALA A 97 11.87 -20.79 -2.50
C ALA A 97 11.52 -19.82 -3.65
N ILE A 98 11.55 -18.51 -3.39
CA ILE A 98 11.30 -17.49 -4.42
C ILE A 98 12.30 -17.60 -5.58
N ARG A 99 13.60 -17.79 -5.28
CA ARG A 99 14.62 -17.98 -6.34
C ARG A 99 14.42 -19.27 -7.13
N CYS A 100 13.93 -20.32 -6.50
CA CYS A 100 13.60 -21.58 -7.17
C CYS A 100 12.44 -21.36 -8.15
N LEU A 101 11.35 -20.75 -7.67
CA LEU A 101 10.13 -20.56 -8.45
C LEU A 101 10.28 -19.53 -9.57
N ARG A 102 11.14 -18.51 -9.44
CA ARG A 102 11.41 -17.54 -10.52
C ARG A 102 11.97 -18.14 -11.82
N ARG A 103 12.38 -19.42 -11.83
CA ARG A 103 12.88 -20.12 -13.03
C ARG A 103 11.78 -20.75 -13.86
N GLY A 104 10.57 -20.86 -13.33
CA GLY A 104 9.43 -21.47 -13.98
C GLY A 104 8.24 -20.52 -14.01
N ASP A 105 7.19 -20.97 -14.68
CA ASP A 105 5.94 -20.23 -14.76
C ASP A 105 4.97 -20.72 -13.69
N HIS A 106 5.04 -20.08 -12.51
CA HIS A 106 4.29 -20.49 -11.34
C HIS A 106 3.36 -19.37 -10.92
N TYR A 107 2.07 -19.67 -10.80
CA TYR A 107 1.06 -18.66 -10.50
C TYR A 107 1.31 -17.94 -9.17
N LEU A 108 1.87 -18.63 -8.18
CA LEU A 108 2.29 -18.05 -6.91
C LEU A 108 3.28 -16.87 -7.07
N MET A 109 4.07 -16.83 -8.15
CA MET A 109 4.94 -15.70 -8.44
C MET A 109 4.16 -14.45 -8.86
N VAL A 110 3.04 -14.60 -9.57
CA VAL A 110 2.14 -13.49 -9.90
C VAL A 110 1.65 -12.81 -8.62
N MET A 111 1.13 -13.60 -7.66
CA MET A 111 0.67 -13.09 -6.36
C MET A 111 1.81 -12.48 -5.53
N TRP A 112 3.02 -13.03 -5.59
CA TRP A 112 4.17 -12.47 -4.87
C TRP A 112 4.62 -11.11 -5.44
N ASP A 113 4.66 -10.99 -6.77
CA ASP A 113 5.10 -9.77 -7.44
C ASP A 113 3.97 -8.71 -7.52
N LEU A 114 2.71 -9.10 -7.26
CA LEU A 114 1.58 -8.19 -7.14
C LEU A 114 1.80 -7.16 -6.02
N ALA A 115 1.38 -5.93 -6.28
CA ALA A 115 1.36 -4.84 -5.32
C ALA A 115 -0.08 -4.57 -4.84
N PRO A 116 -0.56 -5.25 -3.78
CA PRO A 116 -1.89 -5.05 -3.25
C PRO A 116 -2.12 -3.58 -2.89
N PRO A 117 -3.24 -2.99 -3.36
CA PRO A 117 -3.55 -1.60 -3.11
C PRO A 117 -3.78 -1.33 -1.62
N GLY A 118 -3.12 -0.31 -1.08
CA GLY A 118 -3.36 0.18 0.28
C GLY A 118 -2.48 -0.41 1.38
N GLU A 119 -1.58 -1.34 1.06
CA GLU A 119 -0.65 -1.93 2.01
C GLU A 119 0.55 -1.00 2.27
N ARG A 120 0.30 0.14 2.92
CA ARG A 120 1.36 1.03 3.38
C ARG A 120 2.06 0.38 4.57
N SER A 121 3.40 0.30 4.50
CA SER A 121 4.18 -0.26 5.58
C SER A 121 3.86 0.45 6.92
N PRO A 122 3.81 -0.25 8.06
CA PRO A 122 3.57 0.36 9.36
C PRO A 122 4.55 1.51 9.66
N GLY A 123 5.78 1.41 9.13
CA GLY A 123 6.81 2.43 9.26
C GLY A 123 6.46 3.74 8.54
N ASP A 124 5.78 3.68 7.40
CA ASP A 124 5.39 4.89 6.67
C ASP A 124 4.20 5.59 7.32
N SER A 125 3.28 4.83 7.91
CA SER A 125 2.18 5.40 8.71
C SER A 125 2.71 6.14 9.95
N LEU A 126 3.72 5.58 10.62
CA LEU A 126 4.36 6.22 11.78
C LEU A 126 5.14 7.49 11.38
N LYS A 127 5.84 7.47 10.23
CA LYS A 127 6.52 8.66 9.70
C LYS A 127 5.54 9.78 9.37
N LEU A 128 4.38 9.44 8.79
CA LEU A 128 3.34 10.42 8.49
C LEU A 128 2.77 11.04 9.78
N LEU A 129 2.49 10.21 10.79
CA LEU A 129 2.08 10.72 12.11
C LEU A 129 3.13 11.64 12.74
N ALA A 130 4.41 11.22 12.77
CA ALA A 130 5.50 12.04 13.29
C ALA A 130 5.65 13.37 12.53
N SER A 131 5.52 13.36 11.20
CA SER A 131 5.58 14.58 10.39
C SER A 131 4.41 15.52 10.71
N SER A 132 3.20 14.99 10.88
CA SER A 132 2.02 15.79 11.23
C SER A 132 2.14 16.44 12.62
N LEU A 133 2.61 15.67 13.62
CA LEU A 133 2.89 16.19 14.95
C LEU A 133 3.98 17.27 14.96
N GLY A 134 5.02 17.10 14.13
CA GLY A 134 6.07 18.11 13.96
C GLY A 134 5.53 19.44 13.42
N ILE A 135 4.64 19.40 12.43
CA ILE A 135 4.00 20.61 11.86
C ILE A 135 3.13 21.30 12.91
N ILE A 136 2.35 20.53 13.69
CA ILE A 136 1.52 21.07 14.78
C ILE A 136 2.40 21.73 15.85
N ALA A 137 3.46 21.05 16.30
CA ALA A 137 4.39 21.60 17.28
C ALA A 137 5.07 22.88 16.79
N LEU A 138 5.47 22.93 15.52
CA LEU A 138 6.05 24.12 14.90
C LEU A 138 5.06 25.30 14.90
N ALA A 139 3.79 25.05 14.57
CA ALA A 139 2.75 26.07 14.61
C ALA A 139 2.56 26.63 16.03
N PHE A 140 2.59 25.78 17.06
CA PHE A 140 2.55 26.21 18.46
C PHE A 140 3.77 27.05 18.86
N VAL A 141 4.97 26.67 18.42
CA VAL A 141 6.20 27.45 18.69
C VAL A 141 6.11 28.83 18.07
N VAL A 142 5.67 28.94 16.80
CA VAL A 142 5.47 30.22 16.12
C VAL A 142 4.44 31.08 16.87
N PHE A 143 3.32 30.48 17.30
CA PHE A 143 2.29 31.18 18.08
C PHE A 143 2.85 31.73 19.41
N PHE A 144 3.60 30.92 20.14
CA PHE A 144 4.19 31.29 21.44
C PHE A 144 5.27 32.38 21.29
N ILE A 145 6.07 32.31 20.22
CA ILE A 145 7.06 33.32 19.88
C ILE A 145 6.36 34.65 19.49
N ALA A 146 5.28 34.58 18.72
CA ALA A 146 4.52 35.76 18.31
C ALA A 146 3.89 36.48 19.52
N GLU A 147 3.34 35.75 20.50
CA GLU A 147 2.87 36.37 21.76
C GLU A 147 4.01 37.05 22.53
N LYS A 148 5.16 36.38 22.65
CA LYS A 148 6.30 36.91 23.42
C LYS A 148 6.97 38.10 22.74
N LEU A 149 6.97 38.15 21.40
CA LEU A 149 7.48 39.26 20.61
C LEU A 149 6.44 40.38 20.39
N GLY A 150 5.18 40.18 20.80
CA GLY A 150 4.06 41.10 20.63
C GLY A 150 4.29 42.57 21.06
N PRO A 151 5.09 42.88 22.11
CA PRO A 151 5.32 44.28 22.49
C PRO A 151 6.02 45.13 21.42
N GLN A 152 6.82 44.53 20.53
CA GLN A 152 7.63 45.27 19.55
C GLN A 152 6.98 45.40 18.16
N TRP A 153 5.86 44.70 17.91
CA TRP A 153 5.15 44.68 16.62
C TRP A 153 3.76 45.32 16.66
N ARG A 154 3.43 46.08 17.72
CA ARG A 154 2.13 46.74 17.90
C ARG A 154 1.71 47.65 16.73
N TRP A 155 2.66 48.25 16.02
CA TRP A 155 2.40 49.09 14.84
C TRP A 155 1.83 48.32 13.63
N LEU A 156 2.08 47.01 13.52
CA LEU A 156 1.51 46.15 12.47
C LEU A 156 0.15 45.55 12.85
N GLN A 157 -0.29 45.71 14.10
CA GLN A 157 -1.50 45.09 14.65
C GLN A 157 -2.78 45.90 14.40
N GLU A 158 -2.67 47.16 13.97
CA GLU A 158 -3.81 48.07 13.78
C GLU A 158 -4.65 47.75 12.52
N THR A 159 -4.16 46.90 11.61
CA THR A 159 -4.87 46.58 10.35
C THR A 159 -5.44 45.15 10.28
N SER A 160 -5.26 44.30 11.31
CA SER A 160 -5.51 42.85 11.16
C SER A 160 -6.16 42.16 12.38
N GLN A 161 -7.09 42.82 13.08
CA GLN A 161 -7.71 42.22 14.28
C GLN A 161 -8.95 41.33 14.01
N ALA A 162 -9.54 41.31 12.82
CA ALA A 162 -10.86 40.67 12.65
C ALA A 162 -10.89 39.31 11.91
N HIS A 163 -9.83 38.87 11.22
CA HIS A 163 -9.95 37.72 10.31
C HIS A 163 -8.94 36.59 10.52
N TRP A 164 -7.88 36.80 11.31
CA TRP A 164 -6.83 35.80 11.48
C TRP A 164 -7.33 34.51 12.16
N HIS A 165 -8.13 34.60 13.23
CA HIS A 165 -8.68 33.42 13.90
C HIS A 165 -9.66 32.64 13.01
N VAL A 166 -10.38 33.32 12.12
CA VAL A 166 -11.29 32.71 11.15
C VAL A 166 -10.48 31.96 10.08
N LEU A 167 -9.43 32.58 9.53
CA LEU A 167 -8.54 31.95 8.56
C LEU A 167 -7.80 30.75 9.17
N PHE A 168 -7.37 30.86 10.43
CA PHE A 168 -6.73 29.76 11.15
C PHE A 168 -7.70 28.61 11.43
N GLY A 169 -8.94 28.92 11.82
CA GLY A 169 -10.01 27.94 11.97
C GLY A 169 -10.33 27.22 10.65
N ILE A 170 -10.44 27.95 9.54
CA ILE A 170 -10.63 27.38 8.20
C ILE A 170 -9.45 26.45 7.83
N PHE A 171 -8.21 26.88 8.08
CA PHE A 171 -7.03 26.08 7.79
C PHE A 171 -7.00 24.77 8.58
N ILE A 172 -7.23 24.81 9.91
CA ILE A 172 -7.30 23.60 10.74
C ILE A 172 -8.44 22.68 10.26
N THR A 173 -9.58 23.24 9.90
CA THR A 173 -10.72 22.45 9.41
C THR A 173 -10.39 21.76 8.09
N ILE A 174 -9.69 22.43 7.16
CA ILE A 174 -9.21 21.84 5.89
C ILE A 174 -8.20 20.73 6.15
N VAL A 175 -7.26 20.93 7.07
CA VAL A 175 -6.24 19.92 7.43
C VAL A 175 -6.89 18.69 8.08
N LEU A 176 -7.82 18.87 9.01
CA LEU A 176 -8.55 17.78 9.65
C LEU A 176 -9.45 17.05 8.64
N ALA A 177 -10.13 17.77 7.74
CA ALA A 177 -10.94 17.15 6.69
C ALA A 177 -10.10 16.32 5.71
N GLY A 178 -8.90 16.79 5.35
CA GLY A 178 -7.93 16.04 4.54
C GLY A 178 -7.40 14.78 5.23
N PHE A 179 -7.26 14.81 6.56
CA PHE A 179 -6.81 13.68 7.36
C PHE A 179 -7.91 12.62 7.55
N PHE A 180 -9.14 13.02 7.86
CA PHE A 180 -10.24 12.09 8.16
C PHE A 180 -11.05 11.65 6.94
N PHE A 181 -11.07 12.42 5.84
CA PHE A 181 -11.86 12.11 4.63
C PHE A 181 -11.05 12.13 3.32
N PRO A 182 -9.95 11.36 3.20
CA PRO A 182 -9.02 11.45 2.07
C PRO A 182 -9.66 11.13 0.71
N ARG A 183 -10.67 10.23 0.68
CA ARG A 183 -11.39 9.88 -0.56
C ARG A 183 -12.30 11.00 -1.09
N ARG A 184 -12.81 11.89 -0.22
CA ARG A 184 -13.68 13.01 -0.64
C ARG A 184 -12.92 14.29 -0.99
N VAL A 185 -11.77 14.51 -0.35
CA VAL A 185 -10.90 15.66 -0.64
C VAL A 185 -10.23 15.54 -2.03
N GLY A 186 -9.86 14.33 -2.46
CA GLY A 186 -9.33 14.12 -3.82
C GLY A 186 -10.31 14.52 -4.93
N ILE A 187 -11.61 14.22 -4.77
CA ILE A 187 -12.67 14.57 -5.73
C ILE A 187 -12.89 16.10 -5.76
N ALA A 188 -12.89 16.75 -4.59
CA ALA A 188 -13.06 18.20 -4.49
C ALA A 188 -11.87 18.99 -5.05
N VAL A 189 -10.64 18.52 -4.82
CA VAL A 189 -9.40 19.14 -5.35
C VAL A 189 -9.33 18.97 -6.87
N GLY A 190 -9.72 17.81 -7.41
CA GLY A 190 -9.82 17.60 -8.86
C GLY A 190 -10.82 18.57 -9.53
N TRP A 191 -12.02 18.72 -8.95
CA TRP A 191 -13.02 19.67 -9.44
C TRP A 191 -12.55 21.13 -9.38
N LEU A 192 -11.83 21.53 -8.33
CA LEU A 192 -11.32 22.89 -8.17
C LEU A 192 -10.18 23.19 -9.16
N ALA A 193 -9.27 22.24 -9.38
CA ALA A 193 -8.17 22.34 -10.33
C ALA A 193 -8.66 22.43 -11.78
N GLU A 194 -9.70 21.68 -12.13
CA GLU A 194 -10.31 21.74 -13.46
C GLU A 194 -10.97 23.11 -13.72
N ARG A 195 -11.56 23.71 -12.67
CA ARG A 195 -12.21 25.01 -12.75
C ARG A 195 -11.23 26.18 -12.83
N THR A 196 -10.06 26.08 -12.21
CA THR A 196 -9.01 27.11 -12.32
C THR A 196 -8.24 27.01 -13.64
N PHE A 197 -8.00 25.80 -14.16
CA PHE A 197 -7.41 25.61 -15.50
C PHE A 197 -8.29 26.17 -16.62
N ARG A 198 -9.62 26.08 -16.50
CA ARG A 198 -10.54 26.65 -17.50
C ARG A 198 -10.60 28.19 -17.51
N PHE A 199 -10.18 28.82 -16.42
CA PHE A 199 -10.16 30.28 -16.27
C PHE A 199 -8.83 30.91 -16.69
N PHE A 200 -7.73 30.16 -16.63
CA PHE A 200 -6.37 30.60 -16.99
C PHE A 200 -5.77 29.87 -18.21
N GLY A 201 -6.47 28.89 -18.77
CA GLY A 201 -6.02 28.15 -19.95
C GLY A 201 -5.98 29.05 -21.18
N PRO A 202 -4.97 28.90 -22.06
CA PRO A 202 -4.85 29.71 -23.27
C PRO A 202 -6.10 29.53 -24.12
N LYS A 203 -6.71 30.64 -24.53
CA LYS A 203 -7.71 30.61 -25.60
C LYS A 203 -6.96 30.18 -26.85
N GLU A 204 -7.32 29.02 -27.40
CA GLU A 204 -6.82 28.64 -28.72
C GLU A 204 -7.36 29.65 -29.72
N ASP A 205 -6.46 30.46 -30.24
CA ASP A 205 -6.73 31.39 -31.31
C ASP A 205 -7.08 30.58 -32.58
N GLU A 206 -8.24 30.93 -33.09
CA GLU A 206 -8.84 30.56 -34.36
C GLU A 206 -7.77 30.54 -35.47
N LYS A 207 -7.44 29.35 -35.96
CA LYS A 207 -6.59 29.20 -37.14
C LYS A 207 -7.44 29.45 -38.37
N ASP A 208 -7.28 30.65 -38.91
CA ASP A 208 -7.82 31.10 -40.18
C ASP A 208 -7.58 30.09 -41.31
N THR A 209 -8.66 29.88 -42.05
CA THR A 209 -8.72 29.46 -43.45
C THR A 209 -7.63 30.11 -44.31
N GLU A 210 -6.88 29.27 -45.04
CA GLU A 210 -6.62 29.38 -46.48
C GLU A 210 -6.06 28.06 -47.03
#